data_AF-A0AA88A8P2-F1
#
_entry.id   AF-A0AA88A8P2-F1
#
_cell.length_a   1.000
_cell.length_b   1.000
_cell.length_c   1.000
_cell.angle_alpha   90.00
_cell.angle_beta   90.00
_cell.angle_gamma   90.00
#
_symmetry.space_group_name_H-M   'P 1'
#
loop_
_entity.id
_entity.type
_entity.pdbx_description
1 polymer ?
#
loop_
_entity_poly.entity_id
_entity_poly.type
_entity_poly.pdbx_seq_one_letter_code
_entity_poly.pdbx_strand_id
1 'polypeptide(L)'
;MKPKAASKTYCQFSDVASVLLVYVSDLTELFTWTCSKCNGVTEGFEMIELVVDVQHCLQAFVGVAKDPNAIIIAFRGTQEHSIQNWIEDLFWKQLDINYPGMDDAMVHRGFYYAYHNTTVRSGILNAVQRAKEYYGDIDIIVTGHSMGGAMAAFCGLDLVVNCEAQNVQVITFGQPRIGNSAFATYYSKLLPNTIRVTHEHDIVPHLPPYYYIFPQKTYHHFPTEVWLHDMGIQSLVVYDVEKICDKTGEDPTCSRSVTGNSIADHLVYFGVELMCKEWRSCRIVMERPLLEYGKTDDVGNFVFSRDPATPIIKLNSQSNAGSNSP
;
A
#
# COMPACT_ATOMS: atom_id res chain seq x y z
N MET A 1 -11.26 -26.15 -28.76
CA MET A 1 -10.64 -24.81 -28.72
C MET A 1 -11.64 -23.84 -28.11
N LYS A 2 -11.51 -23.53 -26.81
CA LYS A 2 -12.30 -22.48 -26.16
C LYS A 2 -11.53 -21.15 -26.32
N PRO A 3 -12.24 -20.04 -26.58
CA PRO A 3 -11.61 -18.77 -26.94
C PRO A 3 -10.81 -18.20 -25.76
N LYS A 4 -9.60 -17.71 -26.04
CA LYS A 4 -8.84 -16.83 -25.16
C LYS A 4 -9.62 -15.52 -25.02
N ALA A 5 -10.30 -15.32 -23.90
CA ALA A 5 -10.79 -14.00 -23.53
C ALA A 5 -9.58 -13.19 -23.04
N ALA A 6 -9.14 -12.27 -23.88
CA ALA A 6 -8.19 -11.23 -23.50
C ALA A 6 -8.92 -10.26 -22.55
N SER A 7 -8.74 -10.44 -21.24
CA SER A 7 -8.90 -9.37 -20.26
C SER A 7 -7.51 -8.99 -19.79
N LYS A 8 -6.94 -7.93 -20.36
CA LYS A 8 -5.86 -7.20 -19.68
C LYS A 8 -6.54 -6.39 -18.59
N THR A 9 -6.75 -7.00 -17.43
CA THR A 9 -7.30 -6.33 -16.24
C THR A 9 -6.26 -5.32 -15.75
N TYR A 10 -6.65 -4.05 -15.54
CA TYR A 10 -5.73 -2.96 -15.17
C TYR A 10 -5.12 -3.14 -13.77
N CYS A 11 -5.79 -3.91 -12.91
CA CYS A 11 -5.24 -4.50 -11.70
C CYS A 11 -5.35 -6.03 -11.82
N GLN A 12 -4.27 -6.73 -11.53
CA GLN A 12 -4.27 -8.18 -11.43
C GLN A 12 -4.61 -8.60 -10.00
N PHE A 13 -5.18 -9.79 -9.81
CA PHE A 13 -5.43 -10.36 -8.48
C PHE A 13 -4.14 -10.45 -7.63
N SER A 14 -2.97 -10.52 -8.28
CA SER A 14 -1.64 -10.43 -7.67
C SER A 14 -1.34 -9.10 -6.96
N ASP A 15 -1.92 -8.00 -7.45
CA ASP A 15 -1.72 -6.66 -6.87
C ASP A 15 -2.43 -6.57 -5.51
N VAL A 16 -3.65 -7.09 -5.42
CA VAL A 16 -4.45 -7.16 -4.19
C VAL A 16 -3.82 -8.15 -3.20
N ALA A 17 -3.32 -9.29 -3.70
CA ALA A 17 -2.66 -10.29 -2.87
C ALA A 17 -1.39 -9.74 -2.20
N SER A 18 -0.66 -8.86 -2.87
CA SER A 18 0.52 -8.19 -2.30
C SER A 18 0.15 -7.22 -1.17
N VAL A 19 -0.99 -6.54 -1.27
CA VAL A 19 -1.53 -5.69 -0.18
C VAL A 19 -2.06 -6.51 0.98
N LEU A 20 -2.61 -7.69 0.73
CA LEU A 20 -3.08 -8.57 1.80
C LEU A 20 -1.94 -8.95 2.77
N LEU A 21 -0.70 -9.02 2.28
CA LEU A 21 0.47 -9.41 3.07
C LEU A 21 0.89 -8.39 4.12
N VAL A 22 0.65 -7.08 3.92
CA VAL A 22 0.95 -6.07 4.96
C VAL A 22 0.05 -6.17 6.18
N TYR A 23 -1.04 -6.95 6.09
CA TYR A 23 -1.98 -7.22 7.19
C TYR A 23 -1.73 -8.56 7.89
N VAL A 24 -0.63 -9.25 7.60
CA VAL A 24 -0.20 -10.43 8.36
C VAL A 24 0.37 -9.95 9.70
N SER A 25 -0.23 -10.42 10.80
CA SER A 25 0.11 -10.03 12.17
C SER A 25 1.43 -10.64 12.66
N ASP A 26 1.74 -11.86 12.21
CA ASP A 26 2.97 -12.56 12.56
C ASP A 26 4.09 -12.13 11.60
N LEU A 27 4.98 -11.28 12.10
CA LEU A 27 6.12 -10.79 11.33
C LEU A 27 7.15 -11.90 11.08
N THR A 28 7.18 -12.94 11.92
CA THR A 28 8.05 -14.10 11.72
C THR A 28 7.55 -14.91 10.54
N GLU A 29 6.25 -15.19 10.47
CA GLU A 29 5.65 -15.87 9.33
C GLU A 29 5.78 -15.06 8.04
N LEU A 30 5.65 -13.72 8.13
CA LEU A 30 5.78 -12.85 6.98
C LEU A 30 7.24 -12.80 6.49
N PHE A 31 8.21 -12.68 7.40
CA PHE A 31 9.64 -12.60 7.06
C PHE A 31 10.22 -13.94 6.58
N THR A 32 9.75 -15.05 7.16
CA THR A 32 10.14 -16.41 6.74
C THR A 32 9.27 -16.97 5.61
N TRP A 33 8.24 -16.22 5.20
CA TRP A 33 7.31 -16.56 4.13
C TRP A 33 6.50 -17.85 4.39
N THR A 34 6.13 -18.10 5.66
CA THR A 34 5.35 -19.27 6.08
C THR A 34 3.89 -18.95 6.36
N CYS A 35 3.44 -17.72 6.12
CA CYS A 35 2.09 -17.29 6.47
C CYS A 35 1.01 -17.99 5.64
N SER A 36 -0.16 -18.21 6.23
CA SER A 36 -1.29 -18.87 5.54
C SER A 36 -1.73 -18.15 4.24
N LYS A 37 -1.48 -16.83 4.17
CA LYS A 37 -1.77 -15.95 3.03
C LYS A 37 -0.60 -15.84 2.02
N CYS A 38 0.57 -16.41 2.35
CA CYS A 38 1.80 -16.33 1.55
C CYS A 38 1.87 -17.40 0.44
N ASN A 39 0.98 -18.40 0.49
CA ASN A 39 0.88 -19.48 -0.49
C ASN A 39 -0.06 -19.08 -1.64
N GLY A 40 0.36 -19.30 -2.89
CA GLY A 40 -0.44 -19.04 -4.10
C GLY A 40 0.09 -17.90 -4.96
N VAL A 41 -0.60 -16.76 -4.97
CA VAL A 41 -0.40 -15.65 -5.96
C VAL A 41 0.92 -14.89 -5.77
N THR A 42 1.61 -15.15 -4.67
CA THR A 42 2.94 -14.59 -4.37
C THR A 42 4.01 -15.69 -4.28
N GLU A 43 3.79 -16.81 -4.95
CA GLU A 43 4.76 -17.90 -5.06
C GLU A 43 6.07 -17.37 -5.68
N GLY A 44 7.19 -17.62 -4.98
CA GLY A 44 8.50 -17.13 -5.40
C GLY A 44 8.80 -15.68 -5.04
N PHE A 45 7.96 -15.01 -4.23
CA PHE A 45 8.28 -13.73 -3.64
C PHE A 45 9.43 -13.84 -2.62
N GLU A 46 10.37 -12.91 -2.70
CA GLU A 46 11.54 -12.86 -1.83
C GLU A 46 11.52 -11.57 -1.01
N MET A 47 11.23 -11.68 0.28
CA MET A 47 11.27 -10.52 1.19
C MET A 47 12.71 -10.02 1.36
N ILE A 48 12.91 -8.72 1.17
CA ILE A 48 14.22 -8.04 1.28
C ILE A 48 14.29 -7.20 2.55
N GLU A 49 13.21 -6.52 2.90
CA GLU A 49 13.15 -5.68 4.08
C GLU A 49 11.74 -5.56 4.64
N LEU A 50 11.64 -5.58 5.97
CA LEU A 50 10.43 -5.28 6.72
C LEU A 50 10.74 -4.11 7.66
N VAL A 51 10.03 -3.01 7.50
CA VAL A 51 10.21 -1.78 8.26
C VAL A 51 9.02 -1.58 9.18
N VAL A 52 9.28 -1.42 10.47
CA VAL A 52 8.26 -1.12 11.47
C VAL A 52 8.67 0.12 12.27
N ASP A 53 7.86 1.16 12.15
CA ASP A 53 7.95 2.35 12.97
C ASP A 53 6.97 2.22 14.14
N VAL A 54 7.48 1.87 15.32
CA VAL A 54 6.67 1.58 16.50
C VAL A 54 6.03 2.86 17.03
N GLN A 55 6.74 3.98 16.99
CA GLN A 55 6.25 5.27 17.48
C GLN A 55 4.99 5.71 16.74
N HIS A 56 4.98 5.54 15.42
CA HIS A 56 3.89 5.98 14.57
C HIS A 56 2.97 4.82 14.14
N CYS A 57 3.19 3.61 14.66
CA CYS A 57 2.46 2.39 14.32
C CYS A 57 2.40 2.10 12.81
N LEU A 58 3.46 2.43 12.08
CA LEU A 58 3.57 2.23 10.64
C LEU A 58 4.29 0.91 10.34
N GLN A 59 3.93 0.30 9.22
CA GLN A 59 4.56 -0.92 8.74
C GLN A 59 4.61 -0.88 7.22
N ALA A 60 5.76 -1.25 6.67
CA ALA A 60 5.95 -1.42 5.24
C ALA A 60 6.92 -2.58 4.98
N PHE A 61 6.85 -3.18 3.80
CA PHE A 61 7.86 -4.14 3.37
C PHE A 61 8.33 -3.84 1.95
N VAL A 62 9.52 -4.35 1.63
CA VAL A 62 10.08 -4.45 0.29
C VAL A 62 10.42 -5.91 0.01
N GLY A 63 10.04 -6.40 -1.15
CA GLY A 63 10.50 -7.69 -1.65
C GLY A 63 10.47 -7.75 -3.17
N VAL A 64 10.90 -8.87 -3.74
CA VAL A 64 10.96 -9.08 -5.18
C VAL A 64 10.05 -10.23 -5.57
N ALA A 65 9.14 -9.98 -6.50
CA ALA A 65 8.27 -10.99 -7.08
C ALA A 65 8.86 -11.49 -8.40
N LYS A 66 8.95 -12.81 -8.61
CA LYS A 66 9.49 -13.41 -9.85
C LYS A 66 8.57 -13.24 -11.06
N ASP A 67 7.27 -13.21 -10.81
CA ASP A 67 6.22 -12.85 -11.76
C ASP A 67 5.37 -11.80 -11.05
N PRO A 68 5.41 -10.52 -11.43
CA PRO A 68 5.78 -9.98 -12.76
C PRO A 68 7.28 -9.60 -12.98
N ASN A 69 8.21 -10.06 -12.14
CA ASN A 69 9.62 -9.61 -12.13
C ASN A 69 9.75 -8.12 -11.74
N ALA A 70 9.33 -7.82 -10.51
CA ALA A 70 9.30 -6.46 -9.98
C ALA A 70 9.67 -6.41 -8.50
N ILE A 71 10.21 -5.26 -8.07
CA ILE A 71 10.32 -4.89 -6.67
C ILE A 71 8.94 -4.42 -6.21
N ILE A 72 8.39 -5.10 -5.21
CA ILE A 72 7.11 -4.76 -4.60
C ILE A 72 7.36 -4.04 -3.29
N ILE A 73 6.74 -2.87 -3.14
CA ILE A 73 6.75 -2.06 -1.92
C ILE A 73 5.32 -1.95 -1.44
N ALA A 74 5.04 -2.38 -0.21
CA ALA A 74 3.69 -2.36 0.32
C ALA A 74 3.62 -1.65 1.67
N PHE A 75 2.59 -0.81 1.86
CA PHE A 75 2.34 -0.07 3.10
C PHE A 75 1.04 -0.50 3.76
N ARG A 76 1.10 -0.74 5.07
CA ARG A 76 -0.08 -1.03 5.89
C ARG A 76 -0.89 0.23 6.17
N GLY A 77 -2.22 0.12 6.08
CA GLY A 77 -3.14 1.15 6.55
C GLY A 77 -3.33 1.16 8.07
N THR A 78 -4.24 2.00 8.52
CA THR A 78 -4.65 2.09 9.94
C THR A 78 -5.31 0.78 10.39
N GLN A 79 -5.13 0.42 11.67
CA GLN A 79 -5.80 -0.75 12.26
C GLN A 79 -7.31 -0.52 12.34
N GLU A 80 -8.11 -1.57 12.14
CA GLU A 80 -9.58 -1.50 12.06
C GLU A 80 -10.21 -0.69 13.21
N HIS A 81 -9.84 -0.96 14.47
CA HIS A 81 -10.38 -0.26 15.64
C HIS A 81 -10.03 1.23 15.73
N SER A 82 -9.09 1.69 14.89
CA SER A 82 -8.67 3.09 14.81
C SER A 82 -9.10 3.75 13.50
N ILE A 83 -9.68 3.01 12.54
CA ILE A 83 -10.11 3.55 11.25
C ILE A 83 -11.17 4.63 11.46
N GLN A 84 -12.13 4.43 12.38
CA GLN A 84 -13.17 5.44 12.68
C GLN A 84 -12.55 6.75 13.18
N ASN A 85 -11.67 6.68 14.17
CA ASN A 85 -10.97 7.86 14.69
C ASN A 85 -10.18 8.58 13.59
N TRP A 86 -9.58 7.80 12.70
CA TRP A 86 -8.77 8.34 11.62
C TRP A 86 -9.59 8.96 10.49
N ILE A 87 -10.76 8.38 10.19
CA ILE A 87 -11.78 8.95 9.30
C ILE A 87 -12.28 10.29 9.85
N GLU A 88 -12.59 10.36 11.15
CA GLU A 88 -12.98 11.61 11.81
C GLU A 88 -11.86 12.66 11.67
N ASP A 89 -10.62 12.28 11.96
CA ASP A 89 -9.46 13.16 11.79
C ASP A 89 -9.32 13.69 10.35
N LEU A 90 -9.47 12.84 9.34
CA LEU A 90 -9.41 13.25 7.93
C LEU A 90 -10.57 14.17 7.53
N PHE A 91 -11.72 14.03 8.19
CA PHE A 91 -12.85 14.91 7.92
C PHE A 91 -12.55 16.36 8.30
N TRP A 92 -11.80 16.57 9.40
CA TRP A 92 -11.54 17.89 9.97
C TRP A 92 -10.20 18.50 9.58
N LYS A 93 -9.20 17.70 9.16
CA LYS A 93 -7.86 18.17 8.81
C LYS A 93 -7.78 18.75 7.40
N GLN A 94 -7.06 19.87 7.27
CA GLN A 94 -6.93 20.62 6.01
C GLN A 94 -5.55 20.39 5.37
N LEU A 95 -5.34 21.00 4.20
CA LEU A 95 -4.04 21.02 3.54
C LEU A 95 -3.13 21.98 4.30
N ASP A 96 -2.04 21.45 4.85
CA ASP A 96 -1.28 22.16 5.88
C ASP A 96 0.19 22.40 5.48
N ILE A 97 0.67 21.77 4.39
CA ILE A 97 2.07 21.83 3.97
C ILE A 97 2.17 22.08 2.46
N ASN A 98 3.07 22.98 2.06
CA ASN A 98 3.49 23.14 0.67
C ASN A 98 4.45 22.01 0.29
N TYR A 99 4.18 21.34 -0.83
CA TYR A 99 5.07 20.29 -1.33
C TYR A 99 6.36 20.92 -1.87
N PRO A 100 7.55 20.48 -1.42
CA PRO A 100 8.80 21.07 -1.85
C PRO A 100 9.01 21.00 -3.37
N GLY A 101 9.39 22.12 -3.99
CA GLY A 101 9.71 22.18 -5.42
C GLY A 101 8.50 22.12 -6.37
N MET A 102 7.27 22.22 -5.84
CA MET A 102 6.05 22.27 -6.65
C MET A 102 5.22 23.50 -6.27
N ASP A 103 5.17 24.50 -7.16
CA ASP A 103 4.45 25.75 -6.92
C ASP A 103 2.96 25.49 -6.70
N ASP A 104 2.39 26.17 -5.70
CA ASP A 104 0.99 26.06 -5.27
C ASP A 104 0.53 24.64 -4.86
N ALA A 105 1.41 23.63 -4.90
CA ALA A 105 1.09 22.28 -4.49
C ALA A 105 1.05 22.18 -2.96
N MET A 106 -0.09 21.77 -2.43
CA MET A 106 -0.26 21.53 -1.01
C MET A 106 -0.67 20.08 -0.75
N VAL A 107 -0.25 19.54 0.39
CA VAL A 107 -0.51 18.16 0.80
C VAL A 107 -0.96 18.06 2.26
N HIS A 108 -1.63 16.95 2.58
CA HIS A 108 -2.02 16.65 3.95
C HIS A 108 -0.77 16.34 4.79
N ARG A 109 -0.58 17.11 5.86
CA ARG A 109 0.60 17.02 6.74
C ARG A 109 0.79 15.63 7.34
N GLY A 110 -0.29 14.99 7.77
CA GLY A 110 -0.23 13.68 8.40
C GLY A 110 0.34 12.61 7.47
N PHE A 111 -0.07 12.61 6.19
CA PHE A 111 0.42 11.65 5.21
C PHE A 111 1.85 11.93 4.80
N TYR A 112 2.15 13.21 4.56
CA TYR A 112 3.48 13.64 4.19
C TYR A 112 4.49 13.24 5.29
N TYR A 113 4.19 13.51 6.56
CA TYR A 113 5.07 13.12 7.67
C TYR A 113 5.14 11.61 7.89
N ALA A 114 4.02 10.88 7.76
CA ALA A 114 4.03 9.42 7.93
C ALA A 114 5.04 8.75 6.97
N TYR A 115 5.17 9.26 5.74
CA TYR A 115 6.19 8.78 4.81
C TYR A 115 7.55 9.47 5.02
N HIS A 116 7.64 10.80 4.89
CA HIS A 116 8.92 11.52 4.77
C HIS A 116 9.71 11.67 6.08
N ASN A 117 9.05 11.61 7.23
CA ASN A 117 9.62 11.97 8.53
C ASN A 117 9.72 10.79 9.50
N THR A 118 9.63 9.56 8.99
CA THR A 118 9.73 8.34 9.79
C THR A 118 10.84 7.43 9.27
N THR A 119 11.12 6.36 10.02
CA THR A 119 12.08 5.32 9.60
C THR A 119 11.67 4.59 8.32
N VAL A 120 10.40 4.70 7.92
CA VAL A 120 9.84 4.06 6.74
C VAL A 120 10.55 4.51 5.47
N ARG A 121 10.69 5.81 5.22
CA ARG A 121 11.31 6.30 3.98
C ARG A 121 12.73 5.78 3.80
N SER A 122 13.59 5.93 4.81
CA SER A 122 14.98 5.51 4.70
C SER A 122 15.13 3.99 4.57
N GLY A 123 14.33 3.20 5.30
CA GLY A 123 14.31 1.74 5.16
C GLY A 123 13.92 1.31 3.74
N ILE A 124 12.79 1.83 3.23
CA ILE A 124 12.33 1.51 1.88
C ILE A 124 13.36 1.89 0.81
N LEU A 125 13.91 3.11 0.84
CA LEU A 125 14.87 3.55 -0.19
C LEU A 125 16.16 2.70 -0.17
N ASN A 126 16.67 2.37 1.03
CA ASN A 126 17.83 1.48 1.17
C ASN A 126 17.54 0.07 0.65
N ALA A 127 16.37 -0.48 0.95
CA ALA A 127 15.96 -1.80 0.49
C ALA A 127 15.80 -1.87 -1.03
N VAL A 128 15.21 -0.84 -1.64
CA VAL A 128 15.08 -0.71 -3.10
C VAL A 128 16.47 -0.65 -3.75
N GLN A 129 17.39 0.14 -3.20
CA GLN A 129 18.75 0.21 -3.70
C GLN A 129 19.43 -1.17 -3.68
N ARG A 130 19.37 -1.88 -2.54
CA ARG A 130 19.94 -3.25 -2.42
C ARG A 130 19.28 -4.24 -3.39
N ALA A 131 17.97 -4.13 -3.58
CA ALA A 131 17.25 -4.96 -4.53
C ALA A 131 17.75 -4.72 -5.97
N LYS A 132 17.91 -3.45 -6.37
CA LYS A 132 18.44 -3.10 -7.70
C LYS A 132 19.88 -3.54 -7.91
N GLU A 133 20.73 -3.45 -6.90
CA GLU A 133 22.12 -3.92 -6.96
C GLU A 133 22.22 -5.43 -7.22
N TYR A 134 21.26 -6.22 -6.71
CA TYR A 134 21.27 -7.67 -6.84
C TYR A 134 20.46 -8.20 -8.04
N TYR A 135 19.25 -7.68 -8.25
CA TYR A 135 18.32 -8.15 -9.28
C TYR A 135 18.39 -7.34 -10.59
N GLY A 136 19.13 -6.22 -10.59
CA GLY A 136 19.16 -5.26 -11.70
C GLY A 136 18.03 -4.23 -11.63
N ASP A 137 17.97 -3.37 -12.64
CA ASP A 137 16.97 -2.30 -12.73
C ASP A 137 15.62 -2.85 -13.25
N ILE A 138 14.98 -3.67 -12.42
CA ILE A 138 13.64 -4.24 -12.67
C ILE A 138 12.53 -3.25 -12.26
N ASP A 139 11.31 -3.51 -12.73
CA ASP A 139 10.16 -2.65 -12.48
C ASP A 139 9.85 -2.52 -10.97
N ILE A 140 9.23 -1.40 -10.58
CA ILE A 140 8.83 -1.16 -9.19
C ILE A 140 7.32 -1.01 -9.10
N ILE A 141 6.68 -1.79 -8.24
CA ILE A 141 5.26 -1.68 -7.93
C ILE A 141 5.13 -1.23 -6.47
N VAL A 142 4.48 -0.09 -6.26
CA VAL A 142 4.20 0.46 -4.94
C VAL A 142 2.71 0.33 -4.66
N THR A 143 2.37 -0.21 -3.49
CA THR A 143 0.98 -0.50 -3.16
C THR A 143 0.65 -0.26 -1.70
N GLY A 144 -0.63 -0.11 -1.41
CA GLY A 144 -1.10 0.14 -0.06
C GLY A 144 -2.60 0.34 0.02
N HIS A 145 -3.16 0.03 1.19
CA HIS A 145 -4.57 0.18 1.50
C HIS A 145 -4.80 1.32 2.49
N SER A 146 -5.89 2.08 2.34
CA SER A 146 -6.29 3.15 3.27
C SER A 146 -5.18 4.20 3.43
N MET A 147 -4.78 4.53 4.67
CA MET A 147 -3.60 5.36 4.95
C MET A 147 -2.32 4.85 4.26
N GLY A 148 -2.16 3.53 4.12
CA GLY A 148 -1.04 2.92 3.40
C GLY A 148 -1.04 3.28 1.92
N GLY A 149 -2.22 3.46 1.29
CA GLY A 149 -2.32 3.96 -0.07
C GLY A 149 -1.78 5.38 -0.20
N ALA A 150 -2.05 6.25 0.79
CA ALA A 150 -1.50 7.61 0.78
C ALA A 150 0.04 7.60 0.87
N MET A 151 0.61 6.72 1.72
CA MET A 151 2.06 6.52 1.81
C MET A 151 2.65 5.94 0.53
N ALA A 152 1.96 4.98 -0.09
CA ALA A 152 2.37 4.39 -1.38
C ALA A 152 2.46 5.45 -2.48
N ALA A 153 1.49 6.37 -2.53
CA ALA A 153 1.52 7.48 -3.48
C ALA A 153 2.74 8.39 -3.28
N PHE A 154 3.03 8.81 -2.04
CA PHE A 154 4.23 9.60 -1.74
C PHE A 154 5.52 8.83 -2.04
N CYS A 155 5.56 7.54 -1.74
CA CYS A 155 6.72 6.69 -2.04
C CYS A 155 6.98 6.58 -3.53
N GLY A 156 5.95 6.35 -4.35
CA GLY A 156 6.10 6.31 -5.80
C GLY A 156 6.65 7.63 -6.36
N LEU A 157 6.15 8.76 -5.85
CA LEU A 157 6.63 10.08 -6.26
C LEU A 157 8.08 10.32 -5.83
N ASP A 158 8.45 9.94 -4.60
CA ASP A 158 9.82 10.08 -4.07
C ASP A 158 10.83 9.25 -4.87
N LEU A 159 10.45 8.02 -5.27
CA LEU A 159 11.28 7.17 -6.12
C LEU A 159 11.55 7.80 -7.49
N VAL A 160 10.53 8.43 -8.11
CA VAL A 160 10.71 9.09 -9.41
C VAL A 160 11.49 10.39 -9.28
N VAL A 161 11.17 11.24 -8.31
CA VAL A 161 11.71 12.59 -8.20
C VAL A 161 13.10 12.61 -7.58
N ASN A 162 13.34 11.82 -6.54
CA ASN A 162 14.58 11.88 -5.75
C ASN A 162 15.51 10.70 -6.00
N CYS A 163 15.02 9.57 -6.53
CA CYS A 163 15.85 8.41 -6.88
C CYS A 163 15.95 8.18 -8.39
N GLU A 164 15.32 9.02 -9.21
CA GLU A 164 15.29 8.93 -10.68
C GLU A 164 14.86 7.54 -11.20
N ALA A 165 14.07 6.81 -10.40
CA ALA A 165 13.65 5.46 -10.71
C ALA A 165 12.75 5.46 -11.95
N GLN A 166 13.04 4.53 -12.87
CA GLN A 166 12.21 4.27 -14.04
C GLN A 166 11.18 3.18 -13.75
N ASN A 167 10.14 3.11 -14.58
CA ASN A 167 9.09 2.07 -14.53
C ASN A 167 8.45 1.86 -13.14
N VAL A 168 8.13 2.96 -12.47
CA VAL A 168 7.38 2.92 -11.21
C VAL A 168 5.89 2.86 -11.51
N GLN A 169 5.20 1.87 -10.96
CA GLN A 169 3.75 1.76 -10.96
C GLN A 169 3.23 1.89 -9.53
N VAL A 170 2.13 2.61 -9.35
CA VAL A 170 1.45 2.72 -8.05
C VAL A 170 0.04 2.17 -8.16
N ILE A 171 -0.34 1.26 -7.28
CA ILE A 171 -1.69 0.71 -7.21
C ILE A 171 -2.17 0.81 -5.77
N THR A 172 -3.21 1.58 -5.50
CA THR A 172 -3.72 1.78 -4.14
C THR A 172 -5.17 1.36 -4.01
N PHE A 173 -5.57 1.00 -2.78
CA PHE A 173 -6.92 0.54 -2.45
C PHE A 173 -7.50 1.43 -1.36
N GLY A 174 -8.70 1.99 -1.57
CA GLY A 174 -9.34 2.84 -0.56
C GLY A 174 -8.52 4.06 -0.19
N GLN A 175 -7.72 4.58 -1.13
CA GLN A 175 -6.81 5.69 -0.87
C GLN A 175 -7.60 7.00 -0.66
N PRO A 176 -7.35 7.75 0.42
CA PRO A 176 -7.89 9.10 0.58
C PRO A 176 -7.22 10.08 -0.39
N ARG A 177 -7.80 11.27 -0.52
CA ARG A 177 -7.14 12.40 -1.18
C ARG A 177 -5.95 12.87 -0.33
N ILE A 178 -4.83 13.16 -0.97
CA ILE A 178 -3.58 13.50 -0.23
C ILE A 178 -3.06 14.91 -0.50
N GLY A 179 -3.56 15.60 -1.53
CA GLY A 179 -3.12 16.94 -1.89
C GLY A 179 -4.17 17.71 -2.69
N ASN A 180 -3.86 18.96 -3.02
CA ASN A 180 -4.74 19.80 -3.84
C ASN A 180 -4.64 19.51 -5.34
N SER A 181 -5.45 20.22 -6.12
CA SER A 181 -5.46 20.11 -7.59
C SER A 181 -4.09 20.40 -8.23
N ALA A 182 -3.34 21.36 -7.70
CA ALA A 182 -1.97 21.64 -8.15
C ALA A 182 -1.06 20.41 -7.93
N PHE A 183 -1.04 19.86 -6.71
CA PHE A 183 -0.31 18.63 -6.41
C PHE A 183 -0.75 17.46 -7.30
N ALA A 184 -2.06 17.23 -7.45
CA ALA A 184 -2.60 16.17 -8.31
C ALA A 184 -2.12 16.34 -9.77
N THR A 185 -2.05 17.56 -10.28
CA THR A 185 -1.56 17.87 -11.63
C THR A 185 -0.07 17.54 -11.78
N TYR A 186 0.77 17.92 -10.81
CA TYR A 186 2.19 17.56 -10.83
C TYR A 186 2.39 16.05 -10.72
N TYR A 187 1.68 15.40 -9.79
CA TYR A 187 1.72 13.96 -9.59
C TYR A 187 1.40 13.22 -10.88
N SER A 188 0.31 13.58 -11.56
CA SER A 188 -0.12 12.95 -12.82
C SER A 188 0.92 13.00 -13.93
N LYS A 189 1.72 14.07 -13.96
CA LYS A 189 2.76 14.27 -14.99
C LYS A 189 4.00 13.43 -14.70
N LEU A 190 4.37 13.35 -13.43
CA LEU A 190 5.58 12.66 -12.99
C LEU A 190 5.37 11.14 -12.87
N LEU A 191 4.18 10.72 -12.44
CA LEU A 191 3.85 9.33 -12.18
C LEU A 191 2.48 8.98 -12.79
N PRO A 192 2.38 8.89 -14.13
CA PRO A 192 1.12 8.62 -14.82
C PRO A 192 0.63 7.17 -14.66
N ASN A 193 1.53 6.25 -14.29
CA ASN A 193 1.22 4.83 -14.07
C ASN A 193 0.70 4.59 -12.65
N THR A 194 -0.30 5.38 -12.25
CA THR A 194 -0.95 5.25 -10.95
C THR A 194 -2.41 4.87 -11.14
N ILE A 195 -2.85 3.87 -10.37
CA ILE A 195 -4.21 3.36 -10.34
C ILE A 195 -4.71 3.43 -8.89
N ARG A 196 -5.87 4.04 -8.70
CA ARG A 196 -6.59 4.04 -7.43
C ARG A 196 -7.82 3.16 -7.56
N VAL A 197 -7.85 2.08 -6.80
CA VAL A 197 -9.01 1.20 -6.71
C VAL A 197 -9.92 1.70 -5.58
N THR A 198 -11.19 1.92 -5.91
CA THR A 198 -12.26 2.29 -4.97
C THR A 198 -13.31 1.18 -4.98
N HIS A 199 -14.04 0.99 -3.89
CA HIS A 199 -15.03 -0.08 -3.78
C HIS A 199 -16.35 0.44 -3.22
N GLU A 200 -17.44 0.19 -3.95
CA GLU A 200 -18.81 0.50 -3.54
C GLU A 200 -18.95 1.90 -2.92
N HIS A 201 -19.43 1.98 -1.68
CA HIS A 201 -19.63 3.20 -0.92
C HIS A 201 -18.52 3.43 0.11
N ASP A 202 -17.29 2.96 -0.16
CA ASP A 202 -16.13 3.22 0.69
C ASP A 202 -16.01 4.72 1.02
N ILE A 203 -16.03 5.04 2.31
CA ILE A 203 -15.93 6.41 2.82
C ILE A 203 -14.55 7.05 2.61
N VAL A 204 -13.46 6.29 2.62
CA VAL A 204 -12.10 6.84 2.69
C VAL A 204 -11.67 7.57 1.41
N PRO A 205 -11.95 7.08 0.19
CA PRO A 205 -11.72 7.84 -1.04
C PRO A 205 -12.51 9.15 -1.11
N HIS A 206 -13.55 9.32 -0.30
CA HIS A 206 -14.34 10.53 -0.23
C HIS A 206 -13.75 11.56 0.74
N LEU A 207 -12.63 11.25 1.39
CA LEU A 207 -11.97 12.09 2.39
C LEU A 207 -10.54 12.48 1.99
N PRO A 208 -10.04 13.64 2.45
CA PRO A 208 -10.82 14.72 3.09
C PRO A 208 -11.88 15.32 2.14
N PRO A 209 -12.91 16.01 2.68
CA PRO A 209 -14.05 16.48 1.88
C PRO A 209 -13.67 17.45 0.76
N TYR A 210 -14.41 17.40 -0.33
CA TYR A 210 -14.30 18.35 -1.42
C TYR A 210 -15.19 19.59 -1.14
N TYR A 211 -14.59 20.77 -1.00
CA TYR A 211 -15.30 22.02 -0.72
C TYR A 211 -15.53 22.85 -1.98
N TYR A 212 -16.75 22.84 -2.53
CA TYR A 212 -17.12 23.58 -3.76
C TYR A 212 -16.83 25.09 -3.74
N ILE A 213 -16.76 25.71 -2.54
CA ILE A 213 -16.58 27.16 -2.38
C ILE A 213 -15.11 27.58 -2.57
N PHE A 214 -14.14 26.67 -2.36
CA PHE A 214 -12.70 26.96 -2.49
C PHE A 214 -11.96 25.90 -3.31
N PRO A 215 -12.36 25.64 -4.58
CA PRO A 215 -11.88 24.50 -5.40
C PRO A 215 -10.34 24.44 -5.53
N GLN A 216 -9.69 25.61 -5.61
CA GLN A 216 -8.22 25.69 -5.75
C GLN A 216 -7.46 25.20 -4.49
N LYS A 217 -8.13 25.18 -3.35
CA LYS A 217 -7.60 24.72 -2.06
C LYS A 217 -8.29 23.45 -1.57
N THR A 218 -9.09 22.78 -2.40
CA THR A 218 -9.64 21.48 -2.00
C THR A 218 -8.63 20.39 -2.22
N TYR A 219 -8.77 19.34 -1.43
CA TYR A 219 -8.24 18.05 -1.79
C TYR A 219 -8.77 17.61 -3.15
N HIS A 220 -7.91 16.97 -3.94
CA HIS A 220 -8.23 16.47 -5.25
C HIS A 220 -7.47 15.16 -5.47
N HIS A 221 -8.16 14.15 -5.96
CA HIS A 221 -7.51 12.93 -6.39
C HIS A 221 -6.66 13.15 -7.64
N PHE A 222 -5.62 12.34 -7.80
CA PHE A 222 -4.91 12.22 -9.06
C PHE A 222 -5.52 11.09 -9.93
N PRO A 223 -5.25 11.08 -11.24
CA PRO A 223 -5.93 10.28 -12.26
C PRO A 223 -5.87 8.76 -12.08
N THR A 224 -6.75 8.12 -12.87
CA THR A 224 -7.14 6.70 -12.99
C THR A 224 -7.71 6.11 -11.71
N GLU A 225 -9.02 6.31 -11.56
CA GLU A 225 -9.83 5.51 -10.65
C GLU A 225 -10.33 4.24 -11.37
N VAL A 226 -10.28 3.12 -10.67
CA VAL A 226 -10.98 1.88 -11.03
C VAL A 226 -11.97 1.61 -9.90
N TRP A 227 -13.25 1.83 -10.18
CA TRP A 227 -14.31 1.65 -9.19
C TRP A 227 -14.90 0.25 -9.30
N LEU A 228 -14.76 -0.52 -8.23
CA LEU A 228 -15.37 -1.82 -8.04
C LEU A 228 -16.79 -1.62 -7.54
N HIS A 229 -17.76 -2.08 -8.31
CA HIS A 229 -19.15 -2.03 -7.88
C HIS A 229 -19.97 -3.20 -8.43
N ASP A 230 -20.97 -3.59 -7.66
CA ASP A 230 -21.93 -4.63 -7.93
C ASP A 230 -22.91 -4.16 -8.99
N MET A 231 -23.06 -4.98 -10.04
CA MET A 231 -24.22 -4.88 -10.93
C MET A 231 -25.14 -6.07 -10.72
N GLY A 232 -26.33 -5.79 -10.18
CA GLY A 232 -27.40 -6.78 -10.10
C GLY A 232 -28.21 -6.85 -11.39
N ILE A 233 -28.28 -8.02 -12.05
CA ILE A 233 -29.35 -8.31 -13.01
C ILE A 233 -30.50 -8.98 -12.26
N GLN A 234 -31.64 -8.28 -12.17
CA GLN A 234 -32.93 -8.80 -11.67
C GLN A 234 -32.83 -9.54 -10.31
N SER A 235 -32.04 -9.01 -9.38
CA SER A 235 -31.95 -9.48 -7.99
C SER A 235 -31.51 -10.94 -7.78
N LEU A 236 -30.97 -11.62 -8.81
CA LEU A 236 -30.64 -13.05 -8.73
C LEU A 236 -29.14 -13.35 -8.89
N VAL A 237 -28.35 -12.45 -9.46
CA VAL A 237 -26.89 -12.59 -9.57
C VAL A 237 -26.24 -11.23 -9.35
N VAL A 238 -25.36 -11.15 -8.35
CA VAL A 238 -24.47 -10.02 -8.09
C VAL A 238 -23.08 -10.45 -8.57
N TYR A 239 -22.44 -9.64 -9.39
CA TYR A 239 -21.05 -9.80 -9.76
C TYR A 239 -20.34 -8.44 -9.70
N ASP A 240 -19.14 -8.44 -9.13
CA ASP A 240 -18.26 -7.28 -9.06
C ASP A 240 -17.88 -6.85 -10.49
N VAL A 241 -18.13 -5.58 -10.82
CA VAL A 241 -17.77 -4.97 -12.09
C VAL A 241 -16.69 -3.92 -11.85
N GLU A 242 -15.63 -3.97 -12.65
CA GLU A 242 -14.62 -2.91 -12.71
C GLU A 242 -15.07 -1.81 -13.67
N LYS A 243 -15.33 -0.62 -13.14
CA LYS A 243 -15.54 0.59 -13.94
C LYS A 243 -14.26 1.43 -13.97
N ILE A 244 -13.66 1.56 -15.15
CA ILE A 244 -12.54 2.48 -15.36
C ILE A 244 -13.09 3.89 -15.55
N CYS A 245 -12.67 4.79 -14.67
CA CYS A 245 -13.10 6.18 -14.64
C CYS A 245 -12.25 7.04 -15.57
N ASP A 246 -12.71 8.27 -15.81
CA ASP A 246 -11.93 9.21 -16.58
C ASP A 246 -10.60 9.62 -15.89
N LYS A 247 -9.78 10.38 -16.62
CA LYS A 247 -8.48 10.84 -16.14
C LYS A 247 -8.55 12.11 -15.29
N THR A 248 -9.73 12.56 -14.89
CA THR A 248 -9.84 13.75 -14.02
C THR A 248 -9.42 13.40 -12.59
N GLY A 249 -9.61 12.15 -12.17
CA GLY A 249 -9.42 11.71 -10.78
C GLY A 249 -10.67 11.87 -9.91
N GLU A 250 -11.68 12.62 -10.36
CA GLU A 250 -12.91 12.91 -9.62
C GLU A 250 -14.15 12.72 -10.54
N ASP A 251 -14.18 11.64 -11.31
CA ASP A 251 -15.24 11.33 -12.27
C ASP A 251 -16.61 11.25 -11.55
N PRO A 252 -17.59 12.13 -11.88
CA PRO A 252 -18.87 12.17 -11.20
C PRO A 252 -19.73 10.92 -11.42
N THR A 253 -19.33 10.03 -12.33
CA THR A 253 -20.04 8.79 -12.65
C THR A 253 -19.45 7.55 -11.96
N CYS A 254 -18.32 7.67 -11.26
CA CYS A 254 -17.67 6.56 -10.53
C CYS A 254 -18.00 6.58 -9.03
N SER A 255 -17.06 6.32 -8.11
CA SER A 255 -17.36 6.31 -6.68
C SER A 255 -17.93 7.66 -6.23
N ARG A 256 -17.55 8.76 -6.89
CA ARG A 256 -18.13 10.09 -6.63
C ARG A 256 -19.64 10.20 -6.89
N SER A 257 -20.23 9.24 -7.60
CA SER A 257 -21.69 9.13 -7.79
C SER A 257 -22.42 8.65 -6.53
N VAL A 258 -21.70 8.09 -5.55
CA VAL A 258 -22.24 7.58 -4.29
C VAL A 258 -21.79 8.43 -3.09
N THR A 259 -22.45 8.25 -1.94
CA THR A 259 -22.28 9.14 -0.78
C THR A 259 -21.01 8.88 0.03
N GLY A 260 -20.31 7.75 -0.19
CA GLY A 260 -19.12 7.35 0.57
C GLY A 260 -19.42 7.22 2.07
N ASN A 261 -20.21 6.23 2.46
CA ASN A 261 -20.75 6.08 3.82
C ASN A 261 -20.55 4.70 4.45
N SER A 262 -19.74 3.83 3.84
CA SER A 262 -19.51 2.47 4.29
C SER A 262 -18.05 2.28 4.70
N ILE A 263 -17.84 1.92 5.97
CA ILE A 263 -16.53 1.40 6.44
C ILE A 263 -16.41 -0.08 6.09
N ALA A 264 -17.52 -0.81 5.95
CA ALA A 264 -17.47 -2.22 5.56
C ALA A 264 -16.90 -2.37 4.14
N ASP A 265 -17.31 -1.49 3.22
CA ASP A 265 -16.84 -1.49 1.83
C ASP A 265 -15.36 -1.08 1.76
N HIS A 266 -14.90 -0.25 2.70
CA HIS A 266 -13.49 0.09 2.86
C HIS A 266 -12.60 -1.11 3.19
N LEU A 267 -13.16 -2.16 3.81
CA LEU A 267 -12.36 -3.28 4.31
C LEU A 267 -12.27 -4.44 3.32
N VAL A 268 -12.98 -4.38 2.19
CA VAL A 268 -13.05 -5.46 1.21
C VAL A 268 -12.72 -4.92 -0.18
N TYR A 269 -11.79 -5.58 -0.86
CA TYR A 269 -11.41 -5.26 -2.24
C TYR A 269 -11.22 -6.56 -3.02
N PHE A 270 -11.90 -6.72 -4.16
CA PHE A 270 -11.89 -7.95 -4.95
C PHE A 270 -12.25 -9.21 -4.14
N GLY A 271 -13.21 -9.08 -3.21
CA GLY A 271 -13.59 -10.15 -2.28
C GLY A 271 -12.54 -10.50 -1.22
N VAL A 272 -11.44 -9.75 -1.14
CA VAL A 272 -10.37 -9.93 -0.15
C VAL A 272 -10.53 -8.93 0.98
N GLU A 273 -10.55 -9.43 2.21
CA GLU A 273 -10.63 -8.63 3.42
C GLU A 273 -9.24 -8.06 3.81
N LEU A 274 -9.08 -6.74 3.73
CA LEU A 274 -7.84 -6.00 3.96
C LEU A 274 -7.72 -5.52 5.42
N MET A 275 -7.84 -6.45 6.36
CA MET A 275 -7.67 -6.21 7.80
C MET A 275 -6.87 -7.31 8.50
N CYS A 276 -6.43 -7.02 9.71
CA CYS A 276 -5.79 -8.00 10.59
C CYS A 276 -6.86 -8.88 11.25
N LYS A 277 -6.75 -10.21 11.16
CA LYS A 277 -7.73 -11.16 11.73
C LYS A 277 -7.55 -11.39 13.24
N GLU A 278 -6.42 -10.99 13.83
CA GLU A 278 -6.10 -11.29 15.22
C GLU A 278 -6.25 -10.09 16.16
N TRP A 279 -7.11 -10.29 17.15
CA TRP A 279 -7.77 -9.29 17.99
C TRP A 279 -6.90 -8.71 19.12
N ARG A 280 -5.57 -8.70 18.98
CA ARG A 280 -4.65 -8.32 20.08
C ARG A 280 -3.62 -7.29 19.64
N SER A 281 -4.05 -6.02 19.74
CA SER A 281 -3.23 -4.86 20.10
C SER A 281 -1.76 -4.93 19.69
N CYS A 282 -1.43 -4.79 18.40
CA CYS A 282 -0.05 -4.57 17.93
C CYS A 282 1.02 -5.41 18.68
N ARG A 283 0.71 -6.65 19.06
CA ARG A 283 1.68 -7.48 19.76
C ARG A 283 2.46 -8.15 18.65
N ILE A 284 3.47 -7.44 18.17
CA ILE A 284 4.42 -7.96 17.21
C ILE A 284 5.03 -9.19 17.87
N VAL A 285 4.59 -10.37 17.44
CA VAL A 285 5.13 -11.64 17.88
C VAL A 285 6.37 -11.86 17.02
N MET A 286 7.53 -11.60 17.61
CA MET A 286 8.82 -11.88 17.01
C MET A 286 9.47 -13.01 17.78
N GLU A 287 9.81 -14.09 17.10
CA GLU A 287 10.65 -15.12 17.69
C GLU A 287 12.10 -14.62 17.85
N ARG A 288 12.76 -14.99 18.96
CA ARG A 288 14.12 -14.53 19.31
C ARG A 288 15.18 -14.65 18.19
N PRO A 289 15.15 -15.66 17.28
CA PRO A 289 16.13 -15.77 16.20
C PRO A 289 16.10 -14.62 15.18
N LEU A 290 15.00 -13.87 15.06
CA LEU A 290 14.91 -12.74 14.14
C LEU A 290 15.62 -11.47 14.63
N LEU A 291 15.95 -11.39 15.92
CA LEU A 291 16.74 -10.29 16.48
C LEU A 291 18.13 -10.16 15.82
N GLU A 292 18.68 -11.25 15.28
CA GLU A 292 19.98 -11.24 14.58
C GLU A 292 19.91 -10.57 13.19
N TYR A 293 18.72 -10.50 12.60
CA TYR A 293 18.46 -9.89 11.29
C TYR A 293 17.87 -8.47 11.40
N GLY A 294 17.60 -8.02 12.63
CA GLY A 294 16.97 -6.74 12.94
C GLY A 294 17.96 -5.71 13.42
N LYS A 295 17.86 -4.48 12.90
CA LYS A 295 18.44 -3.29 13.56
C LYS A 295 17.32 -2.56 14.28
N THR A 296 17.49 -2.34 15.57
CA THR A 296 16.57 -1.52 16.38
C THR A 296 17.24 -0.19 16.67
N ASP A 297 16.54 0.93 16.44
CA ASP A 297 17.02 2.24 16.83
C ASP A 297 16.80 2.52 18.33
N ASP A 298 17.36 3.62 18.83
CA ASP A 298 17.31 4.00 20.24
C ASP A 298 15.87 4.25 20.76
N VAL A 299 14.89 4.33 19.87
CA VAL A 299 13.48 4.62 20.20
C VAL A 299 12.58 3.41 19.93
N GLY A 300 13.17 2.26 19.60
CA GLY A 300 12.47 0.98 19.46
C GLY A 300 11.85 0.72 18.09
N ASN A 301 12.09 1.55 17.08
CA ASN A 301 11.76 1.20 15.70
C ASN A 301 12.73 0.11 15.23
N PHE A 302 12.26 -0.80 14.39
CA PHE A 302 13.12 -1.87 13.90
C PHE A 302 12.93 -2.12 12.42
N VAL A 303 14.07 -2.47 11.80
CA VAL A 303 14.18 -2.85 10.40
C VAL A 303 14.76 -4.25 10.35
N PHE A 304 14.01 -5.20 9.82
CA PHE A 304 14.54 -6.53 9.50
C PHE A 304 14.99 -6.54 8.06
N SER A 305 16.29 -6.69 7.85
CA SER A 305 16.87 -6.76 6.51
C SER A 305 17.29 -8.19 6.22
N ARG A 306 16.89 -8.69 5.05
CA ARG A 306 17.41 -9.94 4.52
C ARG A 306 18.46 -9.64 3.46
N ASP A 307 19.54 -10.42 3.49
CA ASP A 307 20.51 -10.47 2.41
C ASP A 307 19.93 -11.31 1.25
N PRO A 308 19.70 -10.72 0.06
CA PRO A 308 19.22 -11.45 -1.11
C PRO A 308 20.12 -12.64 -1.51
N ALA A 309 21.41 -12.61 -1.15
CA ALA A 309 22.33 -13.71 -1.40
C ALA A 309 22.12 -14.92 -0.45
N THR A 310 21.31 -14.80 0.61
CA THR A 310 21.07 -15.87 1.59
C THR A 310 19.76 -16.63 1.33
N PRO A 311 19.80 -17.96 1.06
CA PRO A 311 18.60 -18.76 0.73
C PRO A 311 17.63 -18.95 1.91
N ILE A 312 16.31 -18.97 1.63
CA ILE A 312 15.21 -19.17 2.60
C ILE A 312 15.41 -20.44 3.45
N ILE A 313 15.90 -21.52 2.85
CA ILE A 313 16.06 -22.84 3.49
C ILE A 313 17.05 -22.80 4.67
N LYS A 314 18.05 -21.90 4.65
CA LYS A 314 19.02 -21.79 5.75
C LYS A 314 18.39 -21.20 7.02
N LEU A 315 17.38 -20.33 6.90
CA LEU A 315 16.66 -19.76 8.06
C LEU A 315 15.87 -20.84 8.81
N ASN A 316 15.19 -21.74 8.10
CA ASN A 316 14.45 -22.87 8.69
C ASN A 316 15.33 -23.91 9.40
N SER A 317 16.61 -24.00 9.01
CA SER A 317 17.55 -24.95 9.63
C SER A 317 18.17 -24.45 10.93
N GLN A 318 18.25 -23.12 11.12
CA GLN A 318 18.78 -22.53 12.35
C GLN A 318 17.75 -22.47 13.48
N SER A 319 16.46 -22.32 13.18
CA SER A 319 15.38 -22.36 14.19
C SER A 319 15.17 -23.77 14.77
N ASN A 320 15.46 -24.83 14.01
CA ASN A 320 15.34 -26.23 14.45
C ASN A 320 16.61 -26.82 15.09
N ALA A 321 17.70 -26.06 15.22
CA ALA A 321 18.95 -26.55 15.80
C ALA A 321 19.06 -26.37 17.33
N GLY A 322 17.93 -26.13 18.01
CA GLY A 322 17.86 -25.76 19.43
C GLY A 322 17.14 -26.75 20.34
N SER A 323 17.07 -28.04 20.02
CA SER A 323 16.61 -29.05 20.98
C SER A 323 17.06 -30.45 20.55
N ASN A 324 18.30 -30.81 20.86
CA ASN A 324 18.66 -32.19 21.18
C ASN A 324 20.09 -32.24 21.69
N SER A 325 20.25 -32.53 22.98
CA SER A 325 21.40 -33.23 23.56
C SER A 325 21.01 -33.73 24.96
N PRO A 326 21.57 -34.89 25.38
CA PRO A 326 20.86 -36.01 26.02
C PRO A 326 20.55 -35.88 27.50
#